data_AF-A0A644V0Y5-F1
#
_entry.id   AF-A0A644V0Y5-F1
#
_cell.length_a   1.000
_cell.length_b   1.000
_cell.length_c   1.000
_cell.angle_alpha   90.00
_cell.angle_beta   90.00
_cell.angle_gamma   90.00
#
_symmetry.space_group_name_H-M   'P 1'
#
loop_
_entity.id
_entity.type
_entity.pdbx_description
1 polymer ?
#
loop_
_entity_poly.entity_id
_entity_poly.type
_entity_poly.pdbx_seq_one_letter_code
_entity_poly.pdbx_strand_id
1 'polypeptide(L)'
;MGLKEKLLYEKNEESGKKKISKKKIIGIIIIILIIIISANVLNNKLHENDSMQAQISAYNILPNNTTLDEKVDYIITNYGVDEELRYGGYINWLSRSGVDVNNNWAIEDIFYYYDTNANGIWDKNEIKSFLKPIEVFKNTVSTESEKWDETKQKTADIKANSST
;
A
#
# COMPACT_ATOMS: atom_id res chain seq x y z
N MET A 1 55.31 -14.44 44.77
CA MET A 1 53.87 -14.16 44.71
C MET A 1 53.15 -15.30 45.39
N GLY A 2 52.57 -15.03 46.56
CA GLY A 2 51.96 -16.06 47.38
C GLY A 2 50.61 -16.48 46.81
N LEU A 3 50.23 -17.75 46.97
CA LEU A 3 48.93 -18.30 46.52
C LEU A 3 47.72 -17.44 46.96
N LYS A 4 47.85 -16.72 48.08
CA LYS A 4 46.85 -15.77 48.60
C LYS A 4 46.68 -14.51 47.76
N GLU A 5 47.74 -14.00 47.11
CA GLU A 5 47.67 -12.81 46.25
C GLU A 5 46.98 -13.12 44.92
N LYS A 6 47.17 -14.34 44.39
CA LYS A 6 46.54 -14.79 43.14
C LYS A 6 45.03 -14.95 43.26
N LEU A 7 44.55 -15.46 44.40
CA LEU A 7 43.11 -15.59 44.69
C LEU A 7 42.40 -14.24 44.92
N LEU A 8 43.13 -13.23 45.39
CA LEU A 8 42.60 -11.87 45.56
C LEU A 8 42.45 -11.15 44.22
N TYR A 9 43.28 -11.49 43.22
CA TYR A 9 43.18 -10.92 41.88
C TYR A 9 42.02 -11.52 41.08
N GLU A 10 41.85 -12.84 41.10
CA GLU A 10 40.73 -13.52 40.42
C GLU A 10 39.35 -13.15 41.01
N LYS A 11 39.26 -12.93 42.32
CA LYS A 11 38.00 -12.53 42.96
C LYS A 11 37.55 -11.11 42.59
N ASN A 12 38.47 -10.25 42.15
CA ASN A 12 38.15 -8.88 41.78
C ASN A 12 37.70 -8.75 40.31
N GLU A 13 38.07 -9.69 39.44
CA GLU A 13 37.69 -9.65 38.02
C GLU A 13 36.22 -10.04 37.75
N GLU A 14 35.63 -10.88 38.61
CA GLU A 14 34.20 -11.25 38.49
C GLU A 14 33.22 -10.16 38.95
N SER A 15 33.71 -9.11 39.62
CA SER A 15 32.84 -8.07 40.22
C SER A 15 32.37 -6.99 39.24
N GLY A 16 32.90 -6.97 38.01
CA GLY A 16 32.60 -5.94 37.00
C GLY A 16 31.30 -6.13 36.21
N LYS A 17 30.59 -7.26 36.36
CA LYS A 17 29.30 -7.47 35.67
C LYS A 17 28.17 -6.75 36.39
N LYS A 18 27.99 -5.47 36.03
CA LYS A 18 26.90 -4.59 36.47
C LYS A 18 25.56 -5.33 36.34
N LYS A 19 25.01 -5.80 37.47
CA LYS A 19 23.82 -6.65 37.54
C LYS A 19 22.62 -5.87 36.98
N ILE A 20 22.25 -6.14 35.73
CA ILE A 20 21.08 -5.52 35.09
C ILE A 20 19.85 -6.01 35.85
N SER A 21 19.08 -5.10 36.42
CA SER A 21 17.88 -5.48 37.17
C SER A 21 16.84 -6.09 36.23
N LYS A 22 16.12 -7.12 36.68
CA LYS A 22 15.07 -7.78 35.89
C LYS A 22 14.04 -6.78 35.32
N LYS A 23 13.78 -5.68 36.04
CA LYS A 23 12.93 -4.56 35.59
C LYS A 23 13.49 -3.84 34.36
N LYS A 24 14.81 -3.66 34.25
CA LYS A 24 15.47 -3.06 33.08
C LYS A 24 15.40 -3.99 31.87
N ILE A 25 15.53 -5.31 32.07
CA ILE A 25 15.39 -6.31 31.00
C ILE A 25 13.96 -6.30 30.45
N ILE A 26 12.95 -6.29 31.33
CA ILE A 26 11.54 -6.23 30.93
C ILE A 26 11.25 -4.95 30.14
N GLY A 27 11.79 -3.79 30.57
CA GLY A 27 11.64 -2.53 29.84
C GLY A 27 12.24 -2.56 28.43
N ILE A 28 13.43 -3.17 28.26
CA ILE A 28 14.08 -3.33 26.95
C ILE A 28 13.24 -4.23 26.03
N ILE A 29 12.69 -5.33 26.56
CA ILE A 29 11.84 -6.26 25.79
C ILE A 29 10.57 -5.56 25.28
N ILE A 30 9.92 -4.74 26.12
CA ILE A 30 8.73 -3.99 25.73
C ILE A 30 9.04 -2.98 24.62
N ILE A 31 10.18 -2.28 24.70
CA ILE A 31 10.58 -1.32 23.65
C ILE A 31 10.83 -2.04 22.32
N ILE A 32 11.50 -3.19 22.33
CA ILE A 32 11.73 -4.00 21.12
C ILE A 32 10.40 -4.45 20.50
N LEU A 33 9.45 -4.91 21.32
CA LEU A 33 8.10 -5.29 20.86
C LEU A 33 7.36 -4.13 20.21
N ILE A 34 7.41 -2.93 20.81
CA ILE A 34 6.78 -1.72 20.24
C ILE A 34 7.42 -1.36 18.89
N ILE A 35 8.75 -1.45 18.77
CA ILE A 35 9.46 -1.19 17.51
C ILE A 35 9.05 -2.19 16.43
N ILE A 36 8.98 -3.49 16.76
CA ILE A 36 8.53 -4.54 15.81
C ILE A 36 7.09 -4.30 15.37
N ILE A 37 6.17 -4.01 16.29
CA ILE A 37 4.77 -3.71 15.97
C ILE A 37 4.68 -2.47 15.09
N SER A 38 5.41 -1.40 15.42
CA SER A 38 5.40 -0.14 14.66
C SER A 38 5.98 -0.33 13.26
N ALA A 39 7.03 -1.14 13.11
CA ALA A 39 7.63 -1.49 11.82
C ALA A 39 6.65 -2.30 10.96
N ASN A 40 5.94 -3.29 11.54
CA ASN A 40 4.93 -4.06 10.81
C ASN A 40 3.76 -3.18 10.35
N VAL A 41 3.29 -2.25 11.20
CA VAL A 41 2.23 -1.31 10.84
C VAL A 41 2.67 -0.34 9.74
N LEU A 42 3.91 0.16 9.80
CA LEU A 42 4.46 1.01 8.73
C LEU A 42 4.64 0.24 7.43
N ASN A 43 5.13 -1.00 7.50
CA ASN A 43 5.36 -1.82 6.31
C ASN A 43 4.04 -2.11 5.60
N ASN A 44 2.98 -2.47 6.34
CA ASN A 44 1.65 -2.68 5.78
C ASN A 44 1.10 -1.41 5.09
N LYS A 45 1.29 -0.24 5.70
CA LYS A 45 0.83 1.03 5.09
C LYS A 45 1.60 1.42 3.82
N LEU A 46 2.89 1.09 3.75
CA LEU A 46 3.68 1.33 2.54
C LEU A 46 3.14 0.47 1.38
N HIS A 47 2.92 -0.83 1.65
CA HIS A 47 2.42 -1.77 0.66
C HIS A 47 1.00 -1.46 0.17
N GLU A 48 0.11 -0.98 1.05
CA GLU A 48 -1.23 -0.51 0.65
C GLU A 48 -1.17 0.66 -0.34
N ASN A 49 -0.21 1.58 -0.19
CA ASN A 49 -0.08 2.73 -1.06
C ASN A 49 0.44 2.35 -2.45
N ASP A 50 1.46 1.49 -2.53
CA ASP A 50 2.00 1.00 -3.81
C ASP A 50 0.95 0.20 -4.59
N SER A 51 0.15 -0.62 -3.88
CA SER A 51 -0.99 -1.34 -4.43
C SER A 51 -2.04 -0.39 -5.00
N MET A 52 -2.42 0.66 -4.26
CA MET A 52 -3.41 1.64 -4.72
C MET A 52 -2.91 2.44 -5.93
N GLN A 53 -1.63 2.84 -5.95
CA GLN A 53 -1.04 3.54 -7.09
C GLN A 53 -0.99 2.66 -8.35
N ALA A 54 -0.70 1.37 -8.19
CA ALA A 54 -0.75 0.41 -9.29
C ALA A 54 -2.17 0.30 -9.88
N GLN A 55 -3.18 0.19 -9.02
CA GLN A 55 -4.60 0.14 -9.41
C GLN A 55 -5.05 1.42 -10.13
N ILE A 56 -4.66 2.60 -9.62
CA ILE A 56 -4.97 3.90 -10.25
C ILE A 56 -4.30 4.02 -11.62
N SER A 57 -3.03 3.62 -11.72
CA SER A 57 -2.29 3.63 -12.99
C SER A 57 -2.96 2.73 -14.02
N ALA A 58 -3.38 1.52 -13.61
CA ALA A 58 -4.12 0.59 -14.45
C ALA A 58 -5.46 1.13 -14.94
N TYR A 59 -6.17 1.85 -14.08
CA TYR A 59 -7.41 2.51 -14.43
C TYR A 59 -7.23 3.66 -15.44
N ASN A 60 -6.11 4.39 -15.35
CA ASN A 60 -5.88 5.60 -16.16
C ASN A 60 -5.60 5.32 -17.63
N ILE A 61 -5.22 4.10 -18.01
CA ILE A 61 -5.05 3.73 -19.42
C ILE A 61 -6.36 3.27 -20.08
N LEU A 62 -7.44 3.14 -19.31
CA LEU A 62 -8.74 2.76 -19.84
C LEU A 62 -9.38 3.94 -20.59
N PRO A 63 -10.25 3.68 -21.59
CA PRO A 63 -10.91 4.74 -22.35
C PRO A 63 -11.63 5.75 -21.45
N ASN A 64 -11.37 7.04 -21.66
CA ASN A 64 -12.05 8.13 -20.94
C ASN A 64 -13.51 8.26 -21.39
N ASN A 65 -14.37 8.83 -20.53
CA ASN A 65 -15.79 9.08 -20.79
C ASN A 65 -16.61 7.83 -21.20
N THR A 66 -16.16 6.66 -20.79
CA THR A 66 -16.88 5.39 -20.94
C THR A 66 -17.47 4.95 -19.61
N THR A 67 -18.55 4.19 -19.68
CA THR A 67 -19.18 3.51 -18.54
C THR A 67 -18.25 2.44 -17.96
N LEU A 68 -18.51 2.05 -16.71
CA LEU A 68 -17.78 0.97 -16.06
C LEU A 68 -17.85 -0.34 -16.85
N ASP A 69 -18.99 -0.65 -17.47
CA ASP A 69 -19.18 -1.87 -18.27
C ASP A 69 -18.35 -1.83 -19.56
N GLU A 70 -18.30 -0.70 -20.25
CA GLU A 70 -17.43 -0.53 -21.43
C GLU A 70 -15.95 -0.66 -21.08
N LYS A 71 -15.54 -0.27 -19.87
CA LYS A 71 -14.16 -0.48 -19.37
C LYS A 71 -13.86 -1.93 -19.08
N VAL A 72 -14.81 -2.66 -18.50
CA VAL A 72 -14.70 -4.12 -18.31
C VAL A 72 -14.55 -4.82 -19.67
N ASP A 73 -15.41 -4.47 -20.63
CA ASP A 73 -15.35 -5.02 -21.98
C ASP A 73 -14.02 -4.68 -22.68
N TYR A 74 -13.50 -3.46 -22.48
CA TYR A 74 -12.18 -3.08 -22.97
C TYR A 74 -11.07 -3.96 -22.40
N ILE A 75 -11.08 -4.23 -21.09
CA ILE A 75 -10.07 -5.07 -20.45
C ILE A 75 -10.13 -6.49 -21.01
N ILE A 76 -11.31 -7.08 -21.09
CA ILE A 76 -11.51 -8.43 -21.61
C ILE A 76 -11.07 -8.52 -23.08
N THR A 77 -11.44 -7.54 -23.89
CA THR A 77 -11.10 -7.53 -25.33
C THR A 77 -9.58 -7.46 -25.58
N ASN A 78 -8.85 -6.73 -24.74
CA ASN A 78 -7.43 -6.46 -24.97
C ASN A 78 -6.49 -7.39 -24.18
N TYR A 79 -6.96 -7.95 -23.07
CA TYR A 79 -6.14 -8.70 -22.12
C TYR A 79 -6.74 -10.04 -21.70
N GLY A 80 -8.02 -10.28 -21.98
CA GLY A 80 -8.71 -11.52 -21.69
C GLY A 80 -8.57 -12.59 -22.77
N VAL A 81 -9.05 -13.78 -22.44
CA VAL A 81 -9.21 -14.93 -23.34
C VAL A 81 -10.58 -15.54 -23.03
N ASP A 82 -11.39 -15.81 -24.06
CA ASP A 82 -12.74 -16.40 -23.91
C ASP A 82 -13.66 -15.63 -22.95
N GLU A 83 -13.69 -14.30 -23.10
CA GLU A 83 -14.48 -13.37 -22.25
C GLU A 83 -14.04 -13.28 -20.77
N GLU A 84 -12.89 -13.87 -20.44
CA GLU A 84 -12.39 -14.00 -19.08
C GLU A 84 -10.99 -13.40 -18.91
N LEU A 85 -10.67 -12.86 -17.74
CA LEU A 85 -9.34 -12.31 -17.44
C LEU A 85 -8.57 -13.23 -16.51
N ARG A 86 -7.65 -14.02 -17.07
CA ARG A 86 -6.71 -14.86 -16.31
C ARG A 86 -5.60 -14.01 -15.69
N TYR A 87 -4.91 -14.55 -14.69
CA TYR A 87 -3.79 -13.88 -14.03
C TYR A 87 -2.74 -13.31 -15.01
N GLY A 88 -2.35 -14.07 -16.04
CA GLY A 88 -1.41 -13.59 -17.06
C GLY A 88 -1.91 -12.37 -17.85
N GLY A 89 -3.22 -12.32 -18.12
CA GLY A 89 -3.88 -11.17 -18.74
C GLY A 89 -3.88 -9.95 -17.83
N TYR A 90 -4.19 -10.17 -16.55
CA TYR A 90 -4.12 -9.14 -15.51
C TYR A 90 -2.70 -8.54 -15.37
N ILE A 91 -1.66 -9.38 -15.32
CA ILE A 91 -0.27 -8.91 -15.26
C ILE A 91 0.12 -8.10 -16.49
N ASN A 92 -0.28 -8.56 -17.68
CA ASN A 92 -0.03 -7.82 -18.92
C ASN A 92 -0.71 -6.44 -18.90
N TRP A 93 -1.98 -6.38 -18.44
CA TRP A 93 -2.70 -5.13 -18.29
C TRP A 93 -2.00 -4.14 -17.34
N LEU A 94 -1.59 -4.60 -16.16
CA LEU A 94 -0.85 -3.77 -15.20
C LEU A 94 0.49 -3.29 -15.78
N SER A 95 1.26 -4.18 -16.40
CA SER A 95 2.55 -3.84 -16.99
C SER A 95 2.43 -2.76 -18.07
N ARG A 96 1.39 -2.82 -18.92
CA ARG A 96 1.11 -1.76 -19.91
C ARG A 96 0.75 -0.41 -19.31
N SER A 97 0.31 -0.42 -18.06
CA SER A 97 -0.04 0.78 -17.31
C SER A 97 1.16 1.42 -16.62
N GLY A 98 2.37 0.87 -16.86
CA GLY A 98 3.61 1.33 -16.26
C GLY A 98 3.82 0.83 -14.83
N VAL A 99 2.99 -0.12 -14.36
CA VAL A 99 3.18 -0.75 -13.05
C VAL A 99 4.36 -1.72 -13.14
N ASP A 100 5.30 -1.62 -12.20
CA ASP A 100 6.34 -2.64 -12.05
C ASP A 100 5.73 -3.90 -11.44
N VAL A 101 5.66 -4.96 -12.25
CA VAL A 101 5.06 -6.25 -11.89
C VAL A 101 6.09 -7.24 -11.35
N ASN A 102 7.38 -6.90 -11.35
CA ASN A 102 8.43 -7.80 -10.91
C ASN A 102 8.43 -7.89 -9.37
N ASN A 103 8.06 -9.05 -8.82
CA ASN A 103 8.06 -9.37 -7.38
C ASN A 103 7.07 -8.59 -6.50
N ASN A 104 5.90 -8.25 -7.02
CA ASN A 104 4.86 -7.65 -6.18
C ASN A 104 3.86 -8.71 -5.71
N TRP A 105 4.14 -9.34 -4.57
CA TRP A 105 3.22 -10.26 -3.89
C TRP A 105 1.84 -9.61 -3.63
N ALA A 106 1.79 -8.28 -3.47
CA ALA A 106 0.52 -7.58 -3.32
C ALA A 106 -0.32 -7.58 -4.61
N ILE A 107 0.30 -7.64 -5.81
CA ILE A 107 -0.43 -7.77 -7.08
C ILE A 107 -1.13 -9.14 -7.14
N GLU A 108 -0.42 -10.18 -6.71
CA GLU A 108 -0.99 -11.53 -6.62
C GLU A 108 -2.13 -11.59 -5.60
N ASP A 109 -1.96 -11.01 -4.42
CA ASP A 109 -3.00 -10.95 -3.38
C ASP A 109 -4.25 -10.19 -3.86
N ILE A 110 -4.08 -9.07 -4.60
CA ILE A 110 -5.21 -8.34 -5.18
C ILE A 110 -5.94 -9.20 -6.20
N PHE A 111 -5.21 -9.93 -7.04
CA PHE A 111 -5.82 -10.81 -8.02
C PHE A 111 -6.73 -11.83 -7.33
N TYR A 112 -6.21 -12.55 -6.33
CA TYR A 112 -6.98 -13.55 -5.60
C TYR A 112 -8.06 -12.96 -4.69
N TYR A 113 -7.92 -11.72 -4.24
CA TYR A 113 -8.93 -11.05 -3.43
C TYR A 113 -10.25 -10.82 -4.21
N TYR A 114 -10.16 -10.49 -5.50
CA TYR A 114 -11.34 -10.29 -6.34
C TYR A 114 -11.76 -11.53 -7.13
N ASP A 115 -10.94 -12.59 -7.16
CA ASP A 115 -11.31 -13.93 -7.64
C ASP A 115 -12.18 -14.63 -6.58
N THR A 116 -13.45 -14.23 -6.52
CA THR A 116 -14.39 -14.60 -5.45
C THR A 116 -14.76 -16.08 -5.45
N ASN A 117 -14.66 -16.73 -6.61
CA ASN A 117 -14.94 -18.15 -6.77
C ASN A 117 -13.65 -19.02 -6.74
N ALA A 118 -12.47 -18.39 -6.63
CA ALA A 118 -11.15 -19.01 -6.54
C ALA A 118 -10.82 -19.94 -7.72
N ASN A 119 -11.25 -19.60 -8.94
CA ASN A 119 -10.98 -20.39 -10.13
C ASN A 119 -9.70 -19.95 -10.89
N GLY A 120 -9.02 -18.90 -10.42
CA GLY A 120 -7.83 -18.31 -11.04
C GLY A 120 -8.12 -17.38 -12.21
N ILE A 121 -9.37 -16.94 -12.36
CA ILE A 121 -9.90 -16.23 -13.52
C ILE A 121 -10.91 -15.19 -13.05
N TRP A 122 -10.84 -13.97 -13.56
CA TRP A 122 -11.88 -12.98 -13.31
C TRP A 122 -12.93 -12.98 -14.39
N ASP A 123 -14.19 -13.12 -13.98
CA ASP A 123 -15.35 -12.82 -14.81
C ASP A 123 -15.64 -11.30 -14.89
N LYS A 124 -16.65 -10.91 -15.68
CA LYS A 124 -17.06 -9.51 -15.80
C LYS A 124 -17.41 -8.85 -14.47
N ASN A 125 -18.04 -9.57 -13.55
CA ASN A 125 -18.46 -9.03 -12.26
C ASN A 125 -17.27 -8.83 -11.32
N GLU A 126 -16.28 -9.71 -11.38
CA GLU A 126 -15.04 -9.64 -10.60
C GLU A 126 -14.18 -8.46 -11.06
N ILE A 127 -14.00 -8.29 -12.37
CA ILE A 127 -13.34 -7.10 -12.96
C ILE A 127 -14.09 -5.82 -12.57
N LYS A 128 -15.43 -5.83 -12.64
CA LYS A 128 -16.25 -4.69 -12.25
C LYS A 128 -16.08 -4.34 -10.77
N SER A 129 -16.00 -5.35 -9.91
CA SER A 129 -15.80 -5.20 -8.47
C SER A 129 -14.43 -4.62 -8.15
N PHE A 130 -13.40 -4.99 -8.91
CA PHE A 130 -12.07 -4.40 -8.86
C PHE A 130 -12.06 -2.91 -9.24
N LEU A 131 -12.72 -2.55 -10.35
CA LEU A 131 -12.69 -1.18 -10.88
C LEU A 131 -13.53 -0.18 -10.08
N LYS A 132 -14.67 -0.62 -9.53
CA LYS A 132 -15.66 0.24 -8.85
C LYS A 132 -15.06 1.14 -7.75
N PRO A 133 -14.27 0.65 -6.78
CA PRO A 133 -13.70 1.52 -5.74
C PRO A 133 -12.76 2.60 -6.32
N ILE A 134 -12.02 2.28 -7.40
CA ILE A 134 -11.11 3.22 -8.06
C ILE A 134 -11.90 4.33 -8.79
N GLU A 135 -13.00 3.96 -9.44
CA GLU A 135 -13.89 4.91 -10.09
C GLU A 135 -14.52 5.88 -9.09
N VAL A 136 -15.01 5.36 -7.96
CA VAL A 136 -15.54 6.19 -6.86
C VAL A 136 -14.47 7.14 -6.35
N PHE A 137 -13.26 6.64 -6.07
CA PHE A 137 -12.15 7.46 -5.61
C PHE A 137 -11.83 8.61 -6.59
N LYS A 138 -11.70 8.32 -7.89
CA LYS A 138 -11.45 9.36 -8.91
C LYS A 138 -12.56 10.39 -8.99
N ASN A 139 -13.82 9.97 -8.95
CA ASN A 139 -14.95 10.88 -9.01
C ASN A 139 -14.99 11.80 -7.77
N THR A 140 -14.71 11.26 -6.58
CA THR A 140 -14.62 12.06 -5.35
C THR A 140 -13.48 13.07 -5.43
N VAL A 141 -12.27 12.65 -5.80
CA VAL A 141 -11.11 13.55 -5.92
C VAL A 141 -11.33 14.64 -6.98
N SER A 142 -11.94 14.31 -8.12
CA SER A 142 -12.29 15.28 -9.16
C SER A 142 -13.26 16.34 -8.63
N THR A 143 -14.34 15.93 -7.97
CA THR A 143 -15.34 16.86 -7.43
C THR A 143 -14.79 17.74 -6.30
N GLU A 144 -13.82 17.27 -5.52
CA GLU A 144 -13.18 18.08 -4.47
C GLU A 144 -12.19 19.09 -5.06
N SER A 145 -11.44 18.71 -6.10
CA SER A 145 -10.55 19.63 -6.82
C SER A 145 -11.32 20.76 -7.49
N GLU A 146 -12.43 20.44 -8.16
CA GLU A 146 -13.31 21.43 -8.80
C GLU A 146 -13.86 22.45 -7.79
N LYS A 147 -14.33 21.97 -6.63
CA LYS A 147 -14.80 22.85 -5.54
C LYS A 147 -13.70 23.77 -5.00
N TRP A 148 -12.46 23.30 -4.96
CA TRP A 148 -11.32 24.10 -4.49
C TRP A 148 -10.98 25.23 -5.48
N ASP A 149 -10.98 24.93 -6.78
CA ASP A 149 -10.70 25.91 -7.82
C ASP A 149 -11.81 26.96 -7.93
N GLU A 150 -13.08 26.56 -7.82
CA GLU A 150 -14.22 27.50 -7.72
C GLU A 150 -14.09 28.45 -6.51
N THR A 151 -13.62 27.93 -5.37
CA THR A 151 -13.46 28.72 -4.14
C THR A 151 -12.32 29.72 -4.28
N LYS A 152 -11.21 29.33 -4.91
CA LYS A 152 -10.10 30.25 -5.22
C LYS A 152 -10.55 31.37 -6.16
N GLN A 153 -11.29 31.04 -7.21
CA GLN A 153 -11.79 32.02 -8.17
C GLN A 153 -12.72 33.04 -7.49
N LYS A 154 -13.70 32.56 -6.71
CA LYS A 154 -14.59 33.45 -5.93
C LYS A 154 -13.81 34.35 -4.96
N THR A 155 -12.77 33.82 -4.32
CA THR A 155 -11.93 34.61 -3.39
C THR A 155 -11.09 35.65 -4.11
N ALA A 156 -10.59 35.34 -5.31
CA ALA A 156 -9.87 36.28 -6.15
C ALA A 156 -10.78 37.41 -6.65
N ASP A 157 -12.00 37.09 -7.09
CA ASP A 157 -12.99 38.06 -7.57
C ASP A 157 -13.46 39.00 -6.44
N ILE A 158 -13.66 38.48 -5.22
CA ILE A 158 -13.97 39.29 -4.04
C ILE A 158 -12.84 40.27 -3.72
N LYS A 159 -11.57 39.81 -3.76
CA LYS A 159 -10.41 40.68 -3.51
C LYS A 159 -10.29 41.79 -4.56
N ALA A 160 -10.48 41.45 -5.84
CA ALA A 160 -10.45 42.41 -6.94
C ALA A 160 -11.52 43.50 -6.76
N ASN A 161 -12.75 43.12 -6.42
CA ASN A 161 -13.85 44.06 -6.23
C ASN A 161 -13.76 44.88 -4.94
N SER A 162 -13.08 44.38 -3.90
CA SER A 162 -12.87 45.13 -2.64
C SER A 162 -11.72 46.15 -2.68
N SER A 163 -10.95 46.19 -3.77
CA SER A 163 -9.79 47.08 -3.94
C SER A 163 -10.10 48.31 -4.81
N THR A 164 -11.38 48.51 -5.16
CA THR A 164 -11.91 49.62 -5.97
C THR A 164 -12.83 50.47 -5.12
#